data_AF-A0A098EE67-F1
#
_entry.id   AF-A0A098EE67-F1
#
_cell.length_a   1.000
_cell.length_b   1.000
_cell.length_c   1.000
_cell.angle_alpha   90.00
_cell.angle_beta   90.00
_cell.angle_gamma   90.00
#
_symmetry.space_group_name_H-M   'P 1'
#
loop_
_entity.id
_entity.type
_entity.pdbx_description
1 polymer ?
#
loop_
_entity_poly.entity_id
_entity_poly.type
_entity_poly.pdbx_seq_one_letter_code
_entity_poly.pdbx_strand_id
1 'polypeptide(L)'
;MKISFNKLDVEYKKHKKEFDRKISDILQKGHFILGEEVEKFEYEFAKYIGVKYCVGVGNGLEALQIGLMSLKKSVKENVGYNHAIIRSSQFISH
;
A
#
# COMPACT_ATOMS: atom_id res chain seq x y z
N MET A 1 -9.24 -24.48 29.39
CA MET A 1 -9.35 -24.22 27.93
C MET A 1 -8.51 -22.98 27.61
N LYS A 2 -7.55 -23.07 26.69
CA LYS A 2 -6.63 -21.95 26.35
C LYS A 2 -7.13 -21.27 25.08
N ILE A 3 -7.72 -20.08 25.20
CA ILE A 3 -8.18 -19.28 24.07
C ILE A 3 -7.09 -18.28 23.73
N SER A 4 -6.56 -18.36 22.50
CA SER A 4 -5.58 -17.41 22.00
C SER A 4 -6.29 -16.16 21.48
N PHE A 5 -5.80 -14.98 21.87
CA PHE A 5 -6.37 -13.69 21.48
C PHE A 5 -6.39 -13.46 19.96
N ASN A 6 -5.37 -13.95 19.24
CA ASN A 6 -5.27 -13.78 17.79
C ASN A 6 -4.79 -15.08 17.13
N LYS A 7 -5.71 -15.82 16.48
CA LYS A 7 -5.39 -17.04 15.72
C LYS A 7 -5.51 -16.78 14.22
N LEU A 8 -4.41 -16.34 13.63
CA LEU A 8 -4.31 -16.08 12.19
C LEU A 8 -4.05 -17.35 11.37
N ASP A 9 -3.60 -18.42 12.01
CA ASP A 9 -3.29 -19.69 11.34
C ASP A 9 -4.52 -20.36 10.71
N VAL A 10 -5.71 -20.09 11.28
CA VAL A 10 -6.98 -20.63 10.78
C VAL A 10 -7.32 -20.04 9.41
N GLU A 11 -7.22 -18.72 9.25
CA GLU A 11 -7.54 -18.06 7.98
C GLU A 11 -6.52 -18.43 6.89
N TYR A 12 -5.22 -18.47 7.25
CA TYR A 12 -4.19 -18.94 6.32
C TYR A 12 -4.46 -20.37 5.85
N LYS A 13 -4.77 -21.31 6.76
CA LYS A 13 -5.05 -22.71 6.38
C LYS A 13 -6.24 -22.83 5.44
N LYS A 14 -7.28 -22.03 5.65
CA LYS A 14 -8.48 -22.00 4.82
C LYS A 14 -8.19 -21.52 3.39
N HIS A 15 -7.32 -20.52 3.23
CA HIS A 15 -6.99 -19.91 1.94
C HIS A 15 -5.62 -20.33 1.38
N LYS A 16 -4.96 -21.33 2.00
CA LYS A 16 -3.57 -21.72 1.72
C LYS A 16 -3.29 -21.95 0.23
N LYS A 17 -4.16 -22.71 -0.45
CA LYS A 17 -3.96 -23.05 -1.87
C LYS A 17 -3.93 -21.82 -2.76
N GLU A 18 -4.76 -20.82 -2.46
CA GLU A 18 -4.84 -19.57 -3.20
C GLU A 18 -3.59 -18.73 -2.97
N PHE A 19 -3.17 -18.57 -1.71
CA PHE A 19 -1.96 -17.83 -1.35
C PHE A 19 -0.71 -18.46 -1.92
N ASP A 20 -0.52 -19.77 -1.76
CA ASP A 20 0.68 -20.48 -2.24
C ASP A 20 0.80 -20.37 -3.77
N ARG A 21 -0.32 -20.46 -4.50
CA ARG A 21 -0.35 -20.24 -5.95
C ARG A 21 0.10 -18.82 -6.30
N LYS A 22 -0.50 -17.80 -5.66
CA LYS A 22 -0.19 -16.40 -5.97
C LYS A 22 1.25 -16.03 -5.63
N ILE A 23 1.76 -16.53 -4.51
CA ILE A 23 3.17 -16.38 -4.11
C ILE A 23 4.08 -17.02 -5.15
N SER A 24 3.77 -18.25 -5.60
CA SER A 24 4.55 -18.93 -6.64
C SER A 24 4.57 -18.15 -7.95
N ASP A 25 3.43 -17.59 -8.37
CA ASP A 25 3.34 -16.77 -9.58
C ASP A 25 4.23 -15.51 -9.49
N ILE A 26 4.25 -14.85 -8.33
CA ILE A 26 5.09 -13.66 -8.09
C ILE A 26 6.58 -14.04 -8.11
N LEU A 27 6.94 -15.15 -7.45
CA LEU A 27 8.32 -15.66 -7.43
C LEU A 27 8.81 -16.00 -8.84
N GLN A 28 7.96 -16.58 -9.69
CA GLN A 28 8.29 -16.89 -11.08
C GLN A 28 8.48 -15.63 -11.93
N LYS A 29 7.71 -14.56 -11.67
CA LYS A 29 7.85 -13.27 -12.37
C LYS A 29 9.09 -12.49 -11.93
N GLY A 30 9.56 -12.67 -10.70
CA GLY A 30 10.75 -11.99 -10.16
C GLY A 30 10.60 -10.49 -9.91
N HIS A 31 9.39 -9.93 -10.05
CA HIS A 31 9.13 -8.50 -9.88
C HIS A 31 8.49 -8.23 -8.51
N PHE A 32 9.33 -7.90 -7.52
CA PHE A 32 8.90 -7.82 -6.12
C PHE A 32 8.57 -6.40 -5.64
N ILE A 33 9.12 -5.37 -6.28
CA ILE A 33 9.01 -3.98 -5.84
C ILE A 33 8.19 -3.21 -6.86
N LEU A 34 7.11 -2.57 -6.43
CA LEU A 34 6.21 -1.78 -7.28
C LEU A 34 5.70 -2.55 -8.52
N GLY A 35 5.40 -3.84 -8.33
CA GLY A 35 4.86 -4.70 -9.38
C GLY A 35 3.36 -4.55 -9.59
N GLU A 36 2.84 -5.23 -10.63
CA GLU A 36 1.41 -5.19 -11.01
C GLU A 36 0.44 -5.58 -9.89
N GLU A 37 0.90 -6.38 -8.92
CA GLU A 37 0.06 -6.79 -7.80
C GLU A 37 -0.22 -5.62 -6.85
N VAL A 38 0.72 -4.67 -6.75
CA VAL A 38 0.55 -3.43 -5.96
C VAL A 38 -0.45 -2.52 -6.66
N GLU A 39 -0.29 -2.28 -7.97
CA GLU A 39 -1.21 -1.44 -8.75
C GLU A 39 -2.66 -1.97 -8.71
N LYS A 40 -2.83 -3.29 -8.86
CA LYS A 40 -4.15 -3.94 -8.76
C LYS A 40 -4.74 -3.79 -7.37
N PHE A 41 -3.93 -3.98 -6.32
CA PHE A 41 -4.38 -3.79 -4.95
C PHE A 41 -4.83 -2.36 -4.70
N GLU A 42 -4.04 -1.36 -5.09
CA GLU A 42 -4.39 0.05 -4.93
C GLU A 42 -5.70 0.40 -5.63
N TYR A 43 -5.89 -0.07 -6.86
CA TYR A 43 -7.12 0.15 -7.61
C TYR A 43 -8.35 -0.50 -6.94
N GLU A 44 -8.27 -1.80 -6.61
CA GLU A 44 -9.39 -2.51 -5.99
C GLU A 44 -9.69 -1.98 -4.58
N PHE A 45 -8.67 -1.60 -3.83
CA PHE A 45 -8.84 -1.04 -2.49
C PHE A 45 -9.43 0.37 -2.54
N ALA A 46 -9.01 1.22 -3.48
CA ALA A 46 -9.63 2.52 -3.71
C ALA A 46 -11.13 2.37 -4.01
N LYS A 47 -11.47 1.43 -4.89
CA LYS A 47 -12.86 1.09 -5.24
C LYS A 47 -13.65 0.55 -4.05
N TYR A 48 -13.05 -0.33 -3.26
CA TYR A 48 -13.67 -0.92 -2.07
C TYR A 48 -14.03 0.14 -1.02
N ILE A 49 -13.13 1.10 -0.78
CA ILE A 49 -13.36 2.20 0.17
C ILE A 49 -14.25 3.31 -0.43
N GLY A 50 -14.32 3.42 -1.75
CA GLY A 50 -15.09 4.46 -2.46
C GLY A 50 -14.33 5.78 -2.61
N VAL A 51 -13.00 5.73 -2.68
CA VAL A 51 -12.14 6.91 -2.89
C VAL A 51 -11.52 6.90 -4.29
N LYS A 52 -11.11 8.08 -4.76
CA LYS A 52 -10.53 8.22 -6.11
C LYS A 52 -9.12 7.63 -6.23
N TYR A 53 -8.34 7.65 -5.14
CA TYR A 53 -6.94 7.25 -5.14
C TYR A 53 -6.60 6.43 -3.89
N CYS A 54 -5.73 5.44 -4.05
CA CYS A 54 -5.06 4.70 -2.99
C CYS A 54 -3.57 4.63 -3.35
N VAL A 55 -2.71 4.75 -2.34
CA VAL A 55 -1.25 4.62 -2.49
C VAL A 55 -0.75 3.69 -1.40
N GLY A 56 -0.10 2.60 -1.80
CA GLY A 56 0.56 1.64 -0.92
C GLY A 56 1.82 2.25 -0.33
N VAL A 57 2.00 2.07 0.98
CA VAL A 57 3.18 2.51 1.73
C VAL A 57 3.67 1.37 2.63
N GLY A 58 4.88 1.48 3.17
CA GLY A 58 5.51 0.39 3.93
C GLY A 58 4.77 0.04 5.22
N ASN A 59 4.14 1.02 5.88
CA ASN A 59 3.34 0.82 7.09
C ASN A 59 2.41 2.02 7.40
N GLY A 60 1.56 1.86 8.43
CA GLY A 60 0.61 2.90 8.83
C GLY A 60 1.25 4.17 9.40
N LEU A 61 2.42 4.10 10.03
CA LEU A 61 3.12 5.28 10.53
C LEU A 61 3.65 6.13 9.37
N GLU A 62 4.24 5.49 8.35
CA GLU A 62 4.66 6.15 7.11
C GLU A 62 3.47 6.79 6.39
N ALA A 63 2.32 6.10 6.35
CA ALA A 63 1.10 6.65 5.76
C ALA A 63 0.73 8.00 6.40
N LEU A 64 0.73 8.04 7.74
CA LEU A 64 0.42 9.26 8.50
C LEU A 64 1.48 10.34 8.30
N GLN A 65 2.77 9.97 8.35
CA GLN A 65 3.87 10.91 8.17
C GLN A 65 3.81 11.57 6.78
N ILE A 66 3.66 10.77 5.71
CA ILE A 66 3.56 11.24 4.33
C ILE A 66 2.30 12.11 4.16
N GLY A 67 1.17 11.70 4.73
CA GLY A 67 -0.06 12.49 4.70
C GLY A 67 0.12 13.87 5.33
N LEU A 68 0.71 13.94 6.53
CA LEU A 68 0.95 15.21 7.23
C LEU A 68 2.01 16.08 6.51
N MET A 69 3.06 15.49 5.95
CA MET A 69 4.07 16.21 5.17
C MET A 69 3.47 16.83 3.89
N SER A 70 2.59 16.11 3.22
CA SER A 70 1.90 16.57 2.01
C SER A 70 0.99 17.76 2.30
N LEU A 71 0.24 17.69 3.40
CA LEU A 71 -0.58 18.81 3.87
C LEU A 71 0.28 20.03 4.24
N LYS A 72 1.40 19.84 4.94
CA LYS A 72 2.33 20.93 5.30
C LYS A 72 2.95 21.60 4.09
N LYS A 73 3.30 20.85 3.04
CA LYS A 73 3.81 21.42 1.77
C LYS A 73 2.72 22.24 1.05
N SER A 74 1.50 21.71 0.96
CA SER A 74 0.36 22.42 0.38
C SER A 74 0.10 23.79 1.05
N VAL A 75 0.23 23.87 2.38
CA VAL A 75 0.06 25.13 3.13
C VAL A 75 1.18 26.14 2.89
N LYS A 76 2.42 25.68 2.62
CA LYS A 76 3.54 26.56 2.24
C LYS A 76 3.46 27.04 0.79
N GLU A 77 2.86 26.25 -0.09
CA GLU A 77 2.70 26.52 -1.52
C GLU A 77 1.27 26.97 -1.88
N ASN A 78 0.70 27.92 -1.14
CA ASN A 78 -0.50 28.67 -1.57
C ASN A 78 -0.19 29.64 -2.74
N VAL A 79 0.52 29.14 -3.75
CA VAL A 79 0.56 29.64 -5.13
C VAL A 79 0.18 28.44 -5.99
N GLY A 80 -1.11 28.36 -6.30
CA GLY A 80 -1.81 27.09 -6.49
C GLY A 80 -1.32 26.18 -7.62
N TYR A 81 -1.27 24.89 -7.33
CA TYR A 81 -1.55 23.82 -8.30
C TYR A 81 -2.24 22.63 -7.60
N ASN A 82 -3.38 22.21 -8.16
CA ASN A 82 -4.29 21.16 -7.68
C ASN A 82 -3.77 19.70 -7.87
N HIS A 83 -2.48 19.41 -7.70
CA HIS A 83 -1.99 18.02 -7.83
C HIS A 83 -0.83 17.75 -6.85
N ALA A 84 -1.14 17.12 -5.71
CA ALA A 84 -0.13 16.55 -4.84
C ALA A 84 0.41 15.25 -5.47
N ILE A 85 1.53 15.36 -6.20
CA ILE A 85 2.28 14.20 -6.69
C ILE A 85 3.26 13.76 -5.59
N ILE A 86 2.93 12.70 -4.87
CA ILE A 86 3.86 12.03 -3.96
C ILE A 86 4.57 10.93 -4.78
N ARG A 87 5.71 11.26 -5.39
CA ARG A 87 6.63 10.26 -5.93
C ARG A 87 7.62 9.85 -4.84
N SER A 88 7.42 8.66 -4.28
CA SER A 88 8.16 8.13 -3.12
C SER A 88 9.53 7.52 -3.43
N SER A 89 10.09 7.67 -4.64
CA SER A 89 11.37 7.01 -4.98
C SER A 89 12.51 7.92 -5.49
N GLN A 90 12.37 9.25 -5.50
CA GLN A 90 13.40 10.14 -6.07
C GLN A 90 13.83 11.35 -5.23
N PHE A 91 13.51 11.39 -3.94
CA PHE A 91 13.98 12.49 -3.06
C PHE A 91 15.38 12.26 -2.46
N ILE A 92 16.23 11.50 -3.14
CA ILE A 92 17.67 11.39 -2.89
C ILE A 92 18.41 11.77 -4.17
N SER A 93 18.47 13.07 -4.47
CA SER A 93 19.60 13.73 -5.13
C SER A 93 19.25 15.20 -5.37
N HIS A 94 20.07 16.06 -4.77
CA HIS A 94 20.05 17.54 -4.73
C HIS A 94 19.23 18.13 -3.58
#